data_AF-A0A2D4M5R9-F1
#
_entry.id   AF-A0A2D4M5R9-F1
#
_cell.length_a   1.000
_cell.length_b   1.000
_cell.length_c   1.000
_cell.angle_alpha   90.00
_cell.angle_beta   90.00
_cell.angle_gamma   90.00
#
_symmetry.space_group_name_H-M   'P 1'
#
loop_
_entity.id
_entity.type
_entity.pdbx_description
1 polymer ?
#
loop_
_entity_poly.entity_id
_entity_poly.type
_entity_poly.pdbx_seq_one_letter_code
_entity_poly.pdbx_strand_id
1 'polypeptide(L)'
;IRNATGPRPTLFVPEVSFELLVKRQIKRLEEPSLRCVELVHEELQRIIQHCTTYNTQELLRFPKLHEAIVEVVTGVLRRRLPITNEMVHNLVAIELAYINTKHPDFIDTALVSASVSSSKSDTAIDGTWRWKSEKADESGTDDRPTGSSHSLVYSSPSRSHEVNLLDTPMPATRKLSQREQRDCEVIRRLIKSYFLIVRKSIQDSVPKTVMHFLVNYVKDHLQSELVGQLYKPQLLDTLLTESEDMAQQRNEAANMLKALQKASQTISEIRETQLW
;
A
#
# COMPACT_ATOMS: atom_id res chain seq x y z
N ILE A 1 19.21 0.25 22.26
CA ILE A 1 20.53 0.45 22.91
C ILE A 1 20.43 0.16 24.40
N ARG A 2 20.22 1.12 25.32
CA ARG A 2 20.23 0.89 26.80
C ARG A 2 19.53 -0.41 27.26
N ASN A 3 18.28 -0.66 26.84
CA ASN A 3 17.55 -1.90 27.21
C ASN A 3 18.13 -3.19 26.60
N ALA A 4 18.79 -3.12 25.43
CA ALA A 4 19.44 -4.25 24.76
C ALA A 4 20.90 -4.48 25.23
N THR A 5 21.53 -3.44 25.79
CA THR A 5 22.81 -3.51 26.52
C THR A 5 22.64 -4.24 27.86
N GLY A 6 21.46 -4.13 28.48
CA GLY A 6 21.16 -4.76 29.76
C GLY A 6 21.88 -4.09 30.94
N PRO A 7 22.07 -4.77 32.08
CA PRO A 7 22.64 -4.18 33.29
C PRO A 7 24.18 -4.01 33.24
N ARG A 8 24.86 -4.48 32.19
CA ARG A 8 26.33 -4.40 32.06
C ARG A 8 26.72 -3.46 30.91
N PRO A 9 27.74 -2.60 31.08
CA PRO A 9 28.21 -1.74 29.99
C PRO A 9 28.84 -2.60 28.87
N THR A 10 28.45 -2.33 27.61
CA THR A 10 29.02 -3.01 26.43
C THR A 10 30.07 -2.16 25.73
N LEU A 11 31.13 -2.79 25.21
CA LEU A 11 32.14 -2.13 24.38
C LEU A 11 31.62 -1.83 22.96
N PHE A 12 30.68 -2.65 22.47
CA PHE A 12 30.08 -2.52 21.15
C PHE A 12 28.59 -2.21 21.23
N VAL A 13 28.05 -1.71 20.13
CA VAL A 13 26.62 -1.44 19.94
C VAL A 13 25.88 -2.77 19.79
N PRO A 14 24.84 -3.09 20.60
CA PRO A 14 24.14 -4.36 20.47
C PRO A 14 23.39 -4.50 19.15
N GLU A 15 23.76 -5.50 18.33
CA GLU A 15 23.15 -5.80 17.03
C GLU A 15 21.63 -5.98 17.12
N VAL A 16 21.15 -6.60 18.21
CA VAL A 16 19.74 -6.75 18.57
C VAL A 16 18.96 -5.41 18.54
N SER A 17 19.62 -4.28 18.83
CA SER A 17 18.98 -2.95 18.70
C SER A 17 18.69 -2.58 17.24
N PHE A 18 19.58 -2.91 16.31
CA PHE A 18 19.38 -2.71 14.89
C PHE A 18 18.30 -3.65 14.36
N GLU A 19 18.39 -4.95 14.68
CA GLU A 19 17.45 -5.96 14.19
C GLU A 19 15.99 -5.67 14.61
N LEU A 20 15.75 -5.42 15.90
CA LEU A 20 14.41 -5.13 16.40
C LEU A 20 13.81 -3.86 15.78
N LEU A 21 14.63 -2.85 15.51
CA LEU A 21 14.16 -1.61 14.89
C LEU A 21 13.92 -1.77 13.39
N VAL A 22 14.75 -2.53 12.66
CA VAL A 22 14.55 -2.76 11.23
C VAL A 22 13.34 -3.67 10.99
N LYS A 23 13.15 -4.75 11.78
CA LYS A 23 11.94 -5.60 11.72
C LYS A 23 10.66 -4.79 11.98
N ARG A 24 10.69 -3.85 12.93
CA ARG A 24 9.57 -2.91 13.16
C ARG A 24 9.25 -2.02 11.96
N GLN A 25 10.24 -1.60 11.17
CA GLN A 25 9.97 -0.83 9.95
C GLN A 25 9.51 -1.72 8.78
N ILE A 26 10.13 -2.89 8.60
CA ILE A 26 9.74 -3.86 7.55
C ILE A 26 8.28 -4.29 7.73
N LYS A 27 7.83 -4.57 8.97
CA LYS A 27 6.43 -4.94 9.24
C LYS A 27 5.42 -3.86 8.78
N ARG A 28 5.80 -2.59 8.75
CA ARG A 28 4.93 -1.49 8.25
C ARG A 28 4.75 -1.49 6.73
N LEU A 29 5.45 -2.35 6.00
CA LEU A 29 5.26 -2.55 4.56
C LEU A 29 4.12 -3.54 4.24
N GLU A 30 3.62 -4.28 5.24
CA GLU A 30 2.54 -5.26 5.09
C GLU A 30 1.22 -4.59 4.68
N GLU A 31 0.73 -3.63 5.48
CA GLU A 31 -0.49 -2.86 5.25
C GLU A 31 -0.57 -2.21 3.85
N PRO A 32 0.42 -1.41 3.38
CA PRO A 32 0.36 -0.83 2.04
C PRO A 32 0.50 -1.88 0.92
N SER A 33 1.14 -3.02 1.19
CA SER A 33 1.22 -4.11 0.20
C SER A 33 -0.12 -4.82 0.05
N LEU A 34 -0.83 -5.09 1.15
CA LEU A 34 -2.19 -5.63 1.13
C LEU A 34 -3.17 -4.64 0.49
N ARG A 35 -3.07 -3.34 0.79
CA ARG A 35 -3.90 -2.32 0.12
C ARG A 35 -3.65 -2.25 -1.39
N CYS A 36 -2.44 -2.57 -1.86
CA CYS A 36 -2.17 -2.70 -3.29
C CYS A 36 -2.94 -3.88 -3.91
N VAL A 37 -3.03 -5.04 -3.24
CA VAL A 37 -3.84 -6.18 -3.69
C VAL A 37 -5.32 -5.80 -3.77
N GLU A 38 -5.84 -5.10 -2.76
CA GLU A 38 -7.24 -4.62 -2.73
C GLU A 38 -7.54 -3.68 -3.90
N LEU A 39 -6.68 -2.69 -4.17
CA LEU A 39 -6.85 -1.75 -5.28
C LEU A 39 -6.85 -2.46 -6.65
N VAL A 40 -6.01 -3.48 -6.84
CA VAL A 40 -6.03 -4.30 -8.07
C VAL A 40 -7.28 -5.16 -8.14
N HIS A 41 -7.76 -5.71 -7.03
CA HIS A 41 -9.02 -6.46 -6.99
C HIS A 41 -10.23 -5.58 -7.34
N GLU A 42 -10.30 -4.35 -6.80
CA GLU A 42 -11.30 -3.35 -7.18
C GLU A 42 -11.23 -3.03 -8.69
N GLU A 43 -10.02 -2.86 -9.26
CA GLU A 43 -9.87 -2.56 -10.70
C GLU A 43 -10.30 -3.73 -11.59
N LEU A 44 -9.98 -4.97 -11.22
CA LEU A 44 -10.48 -6.15 -11.93
C LEU A 44 -12.01 -6.23 -11.90
N GLN A 45 -12.65 -5.85 -10.80
CA GLN A 45 -14.12 -5.73 -10.73
C GLN A 45 -14.66 -4.63 -11.66
N ARG A 46 -14.01 -3.46 -11.75
CA ARG A 46 -14.38 -2.39 -12.69
C ARG A 46 -14.29 -2.86 -14.16
N ILE A 47 -13.22 -3.58 -14.51
CA ILE A 47 -13.04 -4.16 -15.85
C ILE A 47 -14.19 -5.12 -16.19
N ILE A 48 -14.59 -5.99 -15.26
CA ILE A 48 -15.71 -6.92 -15.46
C ILE A 48 -17.01 -6.16 -15.71
N GLN A 49 -17.34 -5.18 -14.86
CA GLN A 49 -18.53 -4.34 -15.03
C GLN A 49 -18.52 -3.62 -16.37
N HIS A 50 -17.37 -3.11 -16.82
CA HIS A 50 -17.24 -2.45 -18.10
C HIS A 50 -17.47 -3.42 -19.28
N CYS A 51 -16.87 -4.61 -19.25
CA CYS A 51 -17.04 -5.62 -20.29
C CYS A 51 -18.49 -6.13 -20.39
N THR A 52 -19.12 -6.46 -19.26
CA THR A 52 -20.49 -7.02 -19.25
C THR A 52 -21.56 -5.99 -19.55
N THR A 53 -21.35 -4.71 -19.20
CA THR A 53 -22.35 -3.65 -19.42
C THR A 53 -22.27 -3.02 -20.81
N TYR A 54 -21.07 -2.71 -21.30
CA TYR A 54 -20.91 -1.92 -22.54
C TYR A 54 -20.53 -2.76 -23.75
N ASN A 55 -19.66 -3.75 -23.56
CA ASN A 55 -19.08 -4.49 -24.68
C ASN A 55 -19.92 -5.70 -25.13
N THR A 56 -20.94 -6.05 -24.35
CA THR A 56 -21.74 -7.28 -24.56
C THR A 56 -23.24 -6.99 -24.60
N GLN A 57 -23.67 -6.11 -25.51
CA GLN A 57 -25.10 -5.79 -25.70
C GLN A 57 -25.98 -7.02 -25.98
N GLU A 58 -25.40 -8.09 -26.54
CA GLU A 58 -26.07 -9.38 -26.72
C GLU A 58 -26.51 -10.03 -25.39
N LEU A 59 -25.79 -9.80 -24.29
CA LEU A 59 -26.17 -10.30 -22.96
C LEU A 59 -27.35 -9.54 -22.34
N LEU A 60 -27.64 -8.31 -22.79
CA LEU A 60 -28.82 -7.56 -22.34
C LEU A 60 -30.12 -8.25 -22.75
N ARG A 61 -30.08 -9.08 -23.80
CA ARG A 61 -31.19 -9.95 -24.20
C ARG A 61 -31.50 -11.02 -23.13
N PHE A 62 -30.48 -11.48 -22.40
CA PHE A 62 -30.56 -12.60 -21.44
C PHE A 62 -30.11 -12.13 -20.05
N PRO A 63 -30.91 -11.31 -19.33
CA PRO A 63 -30.49 -10.66 -18.09
C PRO A 63 -30.05 -11.66 -17.01
N LYS A 64 -30.72 -12.82 -16.90
CA LYS A 64 -30.34 -13.89 -15.96
C LYS A 64 -28.98 -14.50 -16.27
N LEU A 65 -28.62 -14.64 -17.56
CA LEU A 65 -27.29 -15.09 -17.97
C LEU A 65 -26.23 -14.02 -17.65
N HIS A 66 -26.54 -12.73 -17.88
CA HIS A 66 -25.65 -11.62 -17.51
C HIS A 66 -25.33 -11.62 -16.01
N GLU A 67 -26.36 -11.69 -15.16
CA GLU A 67 -26.20 -11.78 -13.71
C GLU A 67 -25.35 -12.99 -13.29
N ALA A 68 -25.65 -14.17 -13.84
CA ALA A 68 -24.91 -15.40 -13.53
C ALA A 68 -23.44 -15.34 -13.98
N ILE A 69 -23.13 -14.72 -15.13
CA ILE A 69 -21.75 -14.47 -15.58
C ILE A 69 -21.04 -13.57 -14.57
N VAL A 70 -21.64 -12.43 -14.20
CA VAL A 70 -21.06 -11.48 -13.23
C VAL A 70 -20.84 -12.15 -11.87
N GLU A 71 -21.78 -12.97 -11.40
CA GLU A 71 -21.66 -13.73 -10.16
C GLU A 71 -20.48 -14.70 -10.21
N VAL A 72 -20.36 -15.51 -11.28
CA VAL A 72 -19.25 -16.47 -11.43
C VAL A 72 -17.90 -15.75 -11.47
N VAL A 73 -17.75 -14.70 -12.28
CA VAL A 73 -16.45 -13.99 -12.39
C VAL A 73 -16.07 -13.33 -11.06
N THR A 74 -17.03 -12.66 -10.42
CA THR A 74 -16.83 -12.03 -9.11
C THR A 74 -16.51 -13.08 -8.05
N GLY A 75 -17.15 -14.25 -8.11
CA GLY A 75 -16.86 -15.40 -7.26
C GLY A 75 -15.43 -15.91 -7.40
N VAL A 76 -14.92 -16.06 -8.63
CA VAL A 76 -13.51 -16.43 -8.89
C VAL A 76 -12.57 -15.39 -8.29
N LEU A 77 -12.80 -14.09 -8.52
CA LEU A 77 -11.97 -13.03 -7.93
C LEU A 77 -11.97 -13.08 -6.39
N ARG A 78 -13.13 -13.23 -5.76
CA ARG A 78 -13.26 -13.33 -4.29
C ARG A 78 -12.52 -14.55 -3.73
N ARG A 79 -12.54 -15.69 -4.42
CA ARG A 79 -11.79 -16.90 -4.03
C ARG A 79 -10.27 -16.71 -4.14
N ARG A 80 -9.78 -15.90 -5.09
CA ARG A 80 -8.33 -15.67 -5.31
C ARG A 80 -7.72 -14.55 -4.48
N LEU A 81 -8.53 -13.60 -4.00
CA LEU A 81 -8.07 -12.51 -3.12
C LEU A 81 -7.35 -13.00 -1.84
N PRO A 82 -7.93 -13.88 -0.98
CA PRO A 82 -7.27 -14.29 0.26
C PRO A 82 -5.97 -15.06 0.01
N ILE A 83 -5.90 -15.89 -1.04
CA ILE A 83 -4.68 -16.62 -1.44
C ILE A 83 -3.55 -15.64 -1.82
N THR A 84 -3.90 -14.55 -2.49
CA THR A 84 -2.93 -13.50 -2.87
C THR A 84 -2.49 -12.70 -1.64
N ASN A 85 -3.40 -12.37 -0.73
CA ASN A 85 -3.10 -11.70 0.53
C ASN A 85 -2.19 -12.54 1.43
N GLU A 86 -2.45 -13.85 1.55
CA GLU A 86 -1.60 -14.77 2.31
C GLU A 86 -0.19 -14.85 1.74
N MET A 87 -0.04 -14.91 0.41
CA MET A 87 1.29 -14.89 -0.22
C MET A 87 2.02 -13.55 0.01
N VAL A 88 1.32 -12.41 -0.03
CA VAL A 88 1.92 -11.09 0.28
C VAL A 88 2.31 -10.99 1.76
N HIS A 89 1.50 -11.52 2.68
CA HIS A 89 1.86 -11.65 4.09
C HIS A 89 3.14 -12.50 4.27
N ASN A 90 3.21 -13.65 3.59
CA ASN A 90 4.36 -14.54 3.62
C ASN A 90 5.64 -13.88 3.09
N LEU A 91 5.56 -13.07 2.03
CA LEU A 91 6.71 -12.29 1.54
C LEU A 91 7.28 -11.35 2.63
N VAL A 92 6.42 -10.62 3.34
CA VAL A 92 6.86 -9.74 4.44
C VAL A 92 7.36 -10.56 5.63
N ALA A 93 6.73 -11.70 5.94
CA ALA A 93 7.17 -12.61 7.00
C ALA A 93 8.58 -13.19 6.74
N ILE A 94 8.91 -13.50 5.48
CA ILE A 94 10.25 -13.96 5.06
C ILE A 94 11.30 -12.87 5.31
N GLU A 95 11.03 -11.63 4.90
CA GLU A 95 11.91 -10.46 5.15
C GLU A 95 12.05 -10.12 6.66
N LEU A 96 11.08 -10.54 7.48
CA LEU A 96 11.13 -10.44 8.94
C LEU A 96 11.84 -11.63 9.62
N ALA A 97 11.93 -12.79 8.96
CA ALA A 97 12.54 -13.98 9.54
C ALA A 97 14.06 -13.80 9.70
N TYR A 98 14.75 -13.40 8.63
CA TYR A 98 16.20 -13.30 8.58
C TYR A 98 16.68 -11.94 8.05
N ILE A 99 17.73 -11.39 8.67
CA ILE A 99 18.37 -10.14 8.25
C ILE A 99 19.73 -10.47 7.64
N ASN A 100 19.88 -10.25 6.34
CA ASN A 100 21.12 -10.53 5.64
C ASN A 100 22.10 -9.35 5.71
N THR A 101 22.88 -9.26 6.80
CA THR A 101 23.94 -8.25 6.94
C THR A 101 25.11 -8.41 5.96
N LYS A 102 25.12 -9.48 5.15
CA LYS A 102 26.09 -9.71 4.07
C LYS A 102 25.55 -9.35 2.68
N HIS A 103 24.39 -8.68 2.59
CA HIS A 103 23.85 -8.22 1.30
C HIS A 103 24.83 -7.21 0.64
N PRO A 104 25.17 -7.35 -0.66
CA PRO A 104 26.13 -6.47 -1.34
C PRO A 104 25.84 -4.97 -1.15
N ASP A 105 24.64 -4.51 -1.52
CA ASP A 105 24.20 -3.11 -1.38
C ASP A 105 24.25 -2.57 0.08
N PHE A 106 24.23 -3.46 1.08
CA PHE A 106 24.29 -3.10 2.49
C PHE A 106 25.73 -2.88 2.97
N ILE A 107 26.66 -3.75 2.54
CA ILE A 107 28.09 -3.68 2.91
C ILE A 107 28.69 -2.34 2.44
N ASP A 108 28.45 -1.96 1.18
CA ASP A 108 28.97 -0.70 0.62
C ASP A 108 28.45 0.52 1.40
N THR A 109 27.16 0.51 1.77
CA THR A 109 26.57 1.59 2.57
C THR A 109 27.12 1.64 4.00
N ALA A 110 27.43 0.48 4.60
CA ALA A 110 28.02 0.39 5.93
C ALA A 110 29.47 0.91 5.94
N LEU A 111 30.27 0.56 4.93
CA LEU A 111 31.65 1.04 4.76
C LEU A 111 31.69 2.57 4.59
N VAL A 112 30.87 3.14 3.70
CA VAL A 112 30.76 4.60 3.53
C VAL A 112 30.30 5.28 4.83
N SER A 113 29.38 4.67 5.58
CA SER A 113 28.89 5.21 6.85
C SER A 113 29.99 5.24 7.94
N ALA A 114 30.89 4.26 7.96
CA ALA A 114 32.04 4.22 8.85
C ALA A 114 33.05 5.34 8.51
N SER A 115 33.45 5.46 7.24
CA SER A 115 34.40 6.48 6.79
C SER A 115 33.96 7.91 7.12
N VAL A 116 32.68 8.25 6.86
CA VAL A 116 32.10 9.57 7.16
C VAL A 116 32.01 9.87 8.66
N SER A 117 32.09 8.85 9.52
CA SER A 117 32.12 9.04 10.98
C SER A 117 33.52 9.33 11.53
N SER A 118 34.57 9.03 10.75
CA SER A 118 35.97 9.19 11.16
C SER A 118 36.58 10.53 10.70
N SER A 119 36.03 11.17 9.66
CA SER A 119 36.49 12.44 9.11
C SER A 119 35.75 13.66 9.69
N LYS A 120 35.99 13.93 10.98
CA LYS A 120 35.85 15.28 11.58
C LYS A 120 37.16 15.70 12.24
N SER A 121 38.17 15.86 11.40
CA SER A 121 39.40 16.61 11.63
C SER A 121 39.59 17.55 10.44
N ASP A 122 40.04 18.76 10.67
CA ASP A 122 39.91 19.87 9.71
C ASP A 122 40.55 19.62 8.34
N THR A 123 39.78 19.89 7.28
CA THR A 123 40.31 20.51 6.06
C THR A 123 39.16 21.10 5.25
N ALA A 124 39.25 22.39 4.94
CA ALA A 124 38.40 23.01 3.94
C ALA A 124 38.95 22.70 2.54
N ILE A 125 38.06 22.44 1.57
CA ILE A 125 38.20 22.83 0.15
C ILE A 125 36.80 22.82 -0.49
N ASP A 126 36.64 23.69 -1.48
CA ASP A 126 35.42 24.08 -2.19
C ASP A 126 34.69 22.94 -2.94
N GLY A 127 33.38 23.10 -3.19
CA GLY A 127 32.53 22.06 -3.80
C GLY A 127 31.02 22.33 -3.79
N THR A 128 30.60 23.50 -4.29
CA THR A 128 29.19 23.95 -4.48
C THR A 128 28.13 22.86 -4.76
N TRP A 129 27.10 22.77 -3.89
CA TRP A 129 25.70 22.49 -4.27
C TRP A 129 24.73 23.24 -3.33
N ARG A 130 24.04 24.26 -3.86
CA ARG A 130 23.20 25.19 -3.09
C ARG A 130 21.72 25.06 -3.47
N TRP A 131 20.93 24.34 -2.68
CA TRP A 131 19.45 24.40 -2.77
C TRP A 131 18.95 25.57 -1.91
N LYS A 132 18.24 26.52 -2.53
CA LYS A 132 17.64 27.70 -1.88
C LYS A 132 16.59 27.34 -0.83
N SER A 133 16.54 28.11 0.26
CA SER A 133 15.27 28.50 0.87
C SER A 133 15.42 29.89 1.49
N GLU A 134 14.85 30.91 0.85
CA GLU A 134 14.79 32.27 1.36
C GLU A 134 13.61 32.43 2.34
N LYS A 135 13.89 32.92 3.54
CA LYS A 135 13.04 33.88 4.26
C LYS A 135 13.93 34.83 5.06
N ALA A 136 13.93 36.08 4.63
CA ALA A 136 14.19 37.25 5.48
C ALA A 136 12.92 37.49 6.36
N ASP A 137 12.86 38.34 7.39
CA ASP A 137 13.82 39.28 8.00
C ASP A 137 13.39 39.45 9.50
N GLU A 138 13.91 40.30 10.40
CA GLU A 138 14.78 41.49 10.30
C GLU A 138 15.63 41.71 11.60
N SER A 139 15.73 42.96 12.06
CA SER A 139 16.34 43.55 13.27
C SER A 139 15.77 43.10 14.64
N GLY A 140 16.39 43.34 15.80
CA GLY A 140 17.65 44.03 16.12
C GLY A 140 17.46 45.18 17.13
N THR A 141 18.17 45.17 18.26
CA THR A 141 18.68 46.36 19.01
C THR A 141 19.58 45.92 20.18
N ASP A 142 20.40 46.86 20.65
CA ASP A 142 21.47 46.70 21.65
C ASP A 142 21.01 47.09 23.09
N ASP A 143 21.98 47.23 23.99
CA ASP A 143 22.01 47.97 25.26
C ASP A 143 21.83 47.21 26.59
N ARG A 144 22.96 47.15 27.31
CA ARG A 144 23.04 47.21 28.78
C ARG A 144 23.01 48.68 29.21
N PRO A 145 22.54 48.98 30.44
CA PRO A 145 23.55 49.39 31.43
C PRO A 145 23.35 48.86 32.86
N THR A 146 24.37 49.13 33.67
CA THR A 146 24.55 48.78 35.09
C THR A 146 23.65 49.57 36.06
N GLY A 147 23.30 48.95 37.19
CA GLY A 147 22.73 49.66 38.35
C GLY A 147 22.74 48.81 39.63
N SER A 148 23.58 49.18 40.61
CA SER A 148 23.65 48.56 41.94
C SER A 148 22.63 49.18 42.91
N SER A 149 22.09 48.39 43.83
CA SER A 149 21.66 48.88 45.17
C SER A 149 21.57 47.74 46.20
N HIS A 150 21.93 48.06 47.44
CA HIS A 150 22.06 47.12 48.55
C HIS A 150 20.73 46.81 49.25
N SER A 151 20.64 45.62 49.86
CA SER A 151 20.08 45.49 51.22
C SER A 151 20.71 44.31 51.99
N LEU A 152 21.26 44.64 53.16
CA LEU A 152 21.37 43.73 54.32
C LEU A 152 19.98 43.77 55.02
N VAL A 153 19.54 42.93 55.95
CA VAL A 153 20.17 42.10 56.99
C VAL A 153 19.14 41.01 57.39
N TYR A 154 19.53 39.75 57.66
CA TYR A 154 19.27 39.04 58.92
C TYR A 154 19.78 37.59 58.88
N SER A 155 20.32 37.12 60.00
CA SER A 155 20.80 35.75 60.22
C SER A 155 20.29 35.22 61.56
N SER A 156 20.35 33.89 61.75
CA SER A 156 20.24 33.12 63.03
C SER A 156 18.91 32.32 63.20
N PRO A 157 18.86 31.23 64.03
CA PRO A 157 19.10 29.90 63.45
C PRO A 157 18.28 28.70 64.02
N SER A 158 18.41 27.55 63.34
CA SER A 158 18.41 26.16 63.87
C SER A 158 17.10 25.39 64.15
N ARG A 159 17.20 24.05 63.89
CA ARG A 159 16.29 22.92 64.21
C ARG A 159 14.94 22.88 63.47
N SER A 160 14.70 21.93 62.57
CA SER A 160 14.67 20.48 62.87
C SER A 160 15.08 19.59 61.68
N HIS A 161 15.35 18.31 61.99
CA HIS A 161 15.75 17.29 61.02
C HIS A 161 14.49 16.57 60.48
N GLU A 162 14.16 16.74 59.19
CA GLU A 162 13.22 15.85 58.49
C GLU A 162 13.88 15.30 57.23
N VAL A 163 14.29 14.04 57.30
CA VAL A 163 14.78 13.27 56.16
C VAL A 163 13.60 12.62 55.46
N ASN A 164 13.05 13.30 54.45
CA ASN A 164 12.04 12.74 53.57
C ASN A 164 12.67 11.63 52.70
N LEU A 165 12.60 10.39 53.17
CA LEU A 165 13.29 9.23 52.59
C LEU A 165 12.53 8.57 51.41
N LEU A 166 11.44 9.19 50.91
CA LEU A 166 10.62 8.59 49.85
C LEU A 166 10.27 9.51 48.67
N ASP A 167 11.12 10.51 48.39
CA ASP A 167 11.08 11.22 47.11
C ASP A 167 12.27 10.77 46.24
N THR A 168 12.11 9.62 45.56
CA THR A 168 13.00 9.27 44.43
C THR A 168 12.63 10.13 43.25
N PRO A 169 13.48 11.09 42.80
CA PRO A 169 13.17 11.84 41.60
C PRO A 169 13.27 10.85 40.43
N MET A 170 12.17 10.62 39.72
CA MET A 170 12.26 9.95 38.41
C MET A 170 13.30 10.71 37.59
N PRO A 171 14.39 10.06 37.14
CA PRO A 171 15.46 10.77 36.46
C PRO A 171 14.95 11.29 35.12
N ALA A 172 14.67 12.60 35.10
CA ALA A 172 14.33 13.35 33.91
C ALA A 172 15.25 12.96 32.75
N THR A 173 14.64 12.76 31.58
CA THR A 173 15.23 12.41 30.28
C THR A 173 16.76 12.51 30.22
N ARG A 174 17.45 11.44 30.69
CA ARG A 174 18.92 11.37 30.70
C ARG A 174 19.48 11.63 29.30
N LYS A 175 19.98 12.85 29.07
CA LYS A 175 20.62 13.30 27.84
C LYS A 175 21.63 12.23 27.39
N LEU A 176 21.63 11.92 26.09
CA LEU A 176 22.51 10.89 25.53
C LEU A 176 23.97 11.34 25.65
N SER A 177 24.86 10.42 26.02
CA SER A 177 26.30 10.65 25.95
C SER A 177 26.73 10.86 24.49
N GLN A 178 27.80 11.62 24.26
CA GLN A 178 28.34 11.81 22.90
C GLN A 178 28.67 10.47 22.19
N ARG A 179 29.01 9.43 22.96
CA ARG A 179 29.20 8.06 22.44
C ARG A 179 27.86 7.46 22.00
N GLU A 180 26.86 7.46 22.87
CA GLU A 180 25.50 6.98 22.55
C GLU A 180 24.88 7.74 21.36
N GLN A 181 25.18 9.04 21.22
CA GLN A 181 24.72 9.86 20.10
C GLN A 181 25.34 9.40 18.77
N ARG A 182 26.64 9.08 18.74
CA ARG A 182 27.32 8.50 17.56
C ARG A 182 26.81 7.10 17.25
N ASP A 183 26.66 6.26 18.28
CA ASP A 183 26.15 4.88 18.15
C ASP A 183 24.71 4.87 17.59
N CYS A 184 23.84 5.78 18.06
CA CYS A 184 22.50 6.01 17.51
C CYS A 184 22.53 6.43 16.03
N GLU A 185 23.44 7.32 15.63
CA GLU A 185 23.55 7.77 14.23
C GLU A 185 24.01 6.64 13.29
N VAL A 186 24.96 5.80 13.72
CA VAL A 186 25.38 4.60 12.97
C VAL A 186 24.19 3.64 12.82
N ILE A 187 23.50 3.29 13.90
CA ILE A 187 22.29 2.44 13.84
C ILE A 187 21.24 3.05 12.89
N ARG A 188 20.99 4.36 12.95
CA ARG A 188 20.02 5.05 12.08
C ARG A 188 20.36 4.89 10.60
N ARG A 189 21.64 5.00 10.23
CA ARG A 189 22.11 4.80 8.85
C ARG A 189 21.95 3.36 8.40
N LEU A 190 22.34 2.40 9.24
CA LEU A 190 22.19 0.97 8.95
C LEU A 190 20.71 0.58 8.78
N ILE A 191 19.82 1.00 9.70
CA ILE A 191 18.36 0.78 9.57
C ILE A 191 17.86 1.34 8.23
N LYS A 192 18.24 2.58 7.88
CA LYS A 192 17.80 3.22 6.63
C LYS A 192 18.30 2.46 5.40
N SER A 193 19.57 2.05 5.38
CA SER A 193 20.16 1.28 4.27
C SER A 193 19.43 -0.05 4.07
N TYR A 194 19.36 -0.89 5.11
CA TYR A 194 18.73 -2.21 5.02
C TYR A 194 17.24 -2.11 4.68
N PHE A 195 16.50 -1.18 5.29
CA PHE A 195 15.10 -0.96 4.98
C PHE A 195 14.86 -0.55 3.52
N LEU A 196 15.76 0.24 2.91
CA LEU A 196 15.63 0.62 1.50
C LEU A 196 15.84 -0.57 0.55
N ILE A 197 16.72 -1.51 0.89
CA ILE A 197 16.93 -2.76 0.15
C ILE A 197 15.67 -3.63 0.22
N VAL A 198 15.15 -3.89 1.42
CA VAL A 198 13.90 -4.66 1.61
C VAL A 198 12.71 -3.99 0.95
N ARG A 199 12.59 -2.66 1.02
CA ARG A 199 11.53 -1.92 0.32
C ARG A 199 11.62 -2.11 -1.20
N LYS A 200 12.82 -2.15 -1.78
CA LYS A 200 13.05 -2.40 -3.22
C LYS A 200 12.70 -3.85 -3.59
N SER A 201 13.03 -4.82 -2.74
CA SER A 201 12.60 -6.23 -2.85
C SER A 201 11.07 -6.34 -2.91
N ILE A 202 10.37 -5.74 -1.94
CA ILE A 202 8.89 -5.75 -1.85
C ILE A 202 8.24 -5.03 -3.04
N GLN A 203 8.82 -3.93 -3.52
CA GLN A 203 8.33 -3.20 -4.70
C GLN A 203 8.34 -4.03 -5.99
N ASP A 204 9.21 -5.04 -6.09
CA ASP A 204 9.28 -5.96 -7.24
C ASP A 204 8.47 -7.25 -7.01
N SER A 205 8.50 -7.81 -5.80
CA SER A 205 7.88 -9.10 -5.48
C SER A 205 6.36 -9.03 -5.31
N VAL A 206 5.80 -7.92 -4.79
CA VAL A 206 4.34 -7.76 -4.63
C VAL A 206 3.60 -7.69 -5.98
N PRO A 207 4.00 -6.84 -6.96
CA PRO A 207 3.34 -6.82 -8.27
C PRO A 207 3.42 -8.17 -9.00
N LYS A 208 4.56 -8.87 -8.92
CA LYS A 208 4.71 -10.22 -9.49
C LYS A 208 3.76 -11.23 -8.85
N THR A 209 3.60 -11.15 -7.52
CA THR A 209 2.68 -12.00 -6.75
C THR A 209 1.23 -11.75 -7.15
N VAL A 210 0.80 -10.50 -7.21
CA VAL A 210 -0.57 -10.14 -7.66
C VAL A 210 -0.80 -10.58 -9.10
N MET A 211 0.17 -10.36 -9.99
CA MET A 211 0.06 -10.79 -11.39
C MET A 211 -0.09 -12.31 -11.52
N HIS A 212 0.69 -13.09 -10.76
CA HIS A 212 0.65 -14.55 -10.83
C HIS A 212 -0.58 -15.15 -10.14
N PHE A 213 -0.84 -14.81 -8.88
CA PHE A 213 -1.87 -15.46 -8.07
C PHE A 213 -3.29 -14.96 -8.33
N LEU A 214 -3.45 -13.71 -8.80
CA LEU A 214 -4.75 -13.11 -9.09
C LEU A 214 -4.97 -12.94 -10.60
N VAL A 215 -4.19 -12.08 -11.27
CA VAL A 215 -4.50 -11.64 -12.65
C VAL A 215 -4.39 -12.79 -13.67
N ASN A 216 -3.23 -13.45 -13.74
CA ASN A 216 -2.99 -14.55 -14.69
C ASN A 216 -3.87 -15.76 -14.37
N TYR A 217 -4.00 -16.12 -13.09
CA TYR A 217 -4.90 -17.20 -12.69
C TYR A 217 -6.32 -16.97 -13.22
N VAL A 218 -6.89 -15.78 -12.99
CA VAL A 218 -8.25 -15.44 -13.45
C VAL A 218 -8.30 -15.48 -14.97
N LYS A 219 -7.37 -14.82 -15.66
CA LYS A 219 -7.30 -14.80 -17.13
C LYS A 219 -7.32 -16.23 -17.73
N ASP A 220 -6.51 -17.13 -17.19
CA ASP A 220 -6.31 -18.46 -17.76
C ASP A 220 -7.41 -19.47 -17.36
N HIS A 221 -8.09 -19.26 -16.22
CA HIS A 221 -9.09 -20.21 -15.67
C HIS A 221 -10.54 -19.74 -15.81
N LEU A 222 -10.79 -18.45 -16.05
CA LEU A 222 -12.14 -17.87 -16.07
C LEU A 222 -13.04 -18.49 -17.14
N GLN A 223 -12.49 -18.80 -18.33
CA GLN A 223 -13.25 -19.46 -19.40
C GLN A 223 -13.75 -20.84 -18.96
N SER A 224 -12.87 -21.64 -18.37
CA SER A 224 -13.18 -22.98 -17.84
C SER A 224 -14.18 -22.93 -16.67
N GLU A 225 -14.05 -21.94 -15.78
CA GLU A 225 -14.99 -21.70 -14.68
C GLU A 225 -16.38 -21.28 -15.19
N LEU A 226 -16.45 -20.36 -16.16
CA LEU A 226 -17.72 -19.93 -16.76
C LEU A 226 -18.44 -21.09 -17.46
N VAL A 227 -17.73 -21.84 -18.31
CA VAL A 227 -18.30 -23.01 -19.00
C VAL A 227 -18.72 -24.08 -17.99
N GLY A 228 -17.85 -24.45 -17.04
CA GLY A 228 -18.14 -25.48 -16.04
C GLY A 228 -19.29 -25.14 -15.09
N GLN A 229 -19.54 -23.85 -14.82
CA GLN A 229 -20.64 -23.43 -13.96
C GLN A 229 -21.96 -23.20 -14.72
N LEU A 230 -21.92 -22.56 -15.89
CA LEU A 230 -23.11 -22.09 -16.62
C LEU A 230 -23.60 -23.03 -17.72
N TYR A 231 -22.72 -23.83 -18.35
CA TYR A 231 -23.07 -24.73 -19.46
C TYR A 231 -23.64 -26.06 -18.94
N LYS A 232 -24.82 -26.00 -18.31
CA LYS A 232 -25.53 -27.16 -17.75
C LYS A 232 -26.95 -27.24 -18.34
N PRO A 233 -27.40 -28.38 -18.89
CA PRO A 233 -28.68 -28.49 -19.58
C PRO A 233 -29.86 -27.92 -18.79
N GLN A 234 -29.95 -28.27 -17.50
CA GLN A 234 -31.03 -27.80 -16.61
C GLN A 234 -31.02 -26.30 -16.29
N LEU A 235 -29.93 -25.58 -16.60
CA LEU A 235 -29.83 -24.13 -16.40
C LEU A 235 -30.10 -23.34 -17.69
N LEU A 236 -29.92 -23.93 -18.87
CA LEU A 236 -29.98 -23.20 -20.15
C LEU A 236 -31.33 -22.50 -20.36
N ASP A 237 -32.45 -23.21 -20.18
CA ASP A 237 -33.80 -22.64 -20.35
C ASP A 237 -34.08 -21.47 -19.39
N THR A 238 -33.50 -21.52 -18.18
CA THR A 238 -33.66 -20.47 -17.17
C THR A 238 -32.73 -19.29 -17.41
N LEU A 239 -31.46 -19.53 -17.77
CA LEU A 239 -30.48 -18.47 -18.02
C LEU A 239 -30.75 -17.72 -19.33
N LEU A 240 -31.21 -18.44 -20.36
CA LEU A 240 -31.54 -17.89 -21.68
C LEU A 240 -33.00 -17.40 -21.79
N THR A 241 -33.62 -17.04 -20.65
CA THR A 241 -34.90 -16.29 -20.68
C THR A 241 -34.65 -14.91 -21.29
N GLU A 242 -35.36 -14.59 -22.37
CA GLU A 242 -35.33 -13.26 -23.02
C GLU A 242 -35.96 -12.20 -22.10
N SER A 243 -35.40 -10.99 -22.03
CA SER A 243 -36.01 -9.86 -21.30
C SER A 243 -37.34 -9.44 -21.93
N GLU A 244 -38.33 -9.06 -21.12
CA GLU A 244 -39.67 -8.69 -21.60
C GLU A 244 -39.66 -7.55 -22.63
N ASP A 245 -38.88 -6.48 -22.39
CA ASP A 245 -38.75 -5.35 -23.32
C ASP A 245 -38.26 -5.78 -24.71
N MET A 246 -37.20 -6.61 -24.77
CA MET A 246 -36.65 -7.13 -26.03
C MET A 246 -37.62 -8.10 -26.71
N ALA A 247 -38.33 -8.94 -25.93
CA ALA A 247 -39.35 -9.83 -26.46
C ALA A 247 -40.55 -9.05 -27.05
N GLN A 248 -40.96 -7.97 -26.40
CA GLN A 248 -42.02 -7.07 -26.88
C GLN A 248 -41.59 -6.35 -28.15
N GLN A 249 -40.42 -5.68 -28.17
CA GLN A 249 -39.90 -5.00 -29.36
C GLN A 249 -39.74 -5.96 -30.55
N ARG A 250 -39.26 -7.19 -30.30
CA ARG A 250 -39.16 -8.25 -31.30
C ARG A 250 -40.54 -8.66 -31.85
N ASN A 251 -41.56 -8.74 -30.99
CA ASN A 251 -42.92 -9.08 -31.40
C ASN A 251 -43.58 -7.94 -32.20
N GLU A 252 -43.40 -6.69 -31.78
CA GLU A 252 -43.88 -5.49 -32.49
C GLU A 252 -43.25 -5.38 -33.88
N ALA A 253 -41.92 -5.51 -33.98
CA ALA A 253 -41.21 -5.51 -35.25
C ALA A 253 -41.65 -6.67 -36.17
N ALA A 254 -41.85 -7.87 -35.61
CA ALA A 254 -42.34 -9.02 -36.38
C ALA A 254 -43.78 -8.82 -36.88
N ASN A 255 -44.64 -8.15 -36.11
CA ASN A 255 -46.02 -7.85 -36.52
C ASN A 255 -46.06 -6.74 -37.58
N MET A 256 -45.20 -5.73 -37.47
CA MET A 256 -45.00 -4.70 -38.49
C MET A 256 -44.50 -5.31 -39.81
N LEU A 257 -43.52 -6.21 -39.75
CA LEU A 257 -43.02 -6.92 -40.93
C LEU A 257 -44.10 -7.76 -41.63
N LYS A 258 -44.92 -8.50 -40.86
CA LYS A 258 -46.09 -9.21 -41.42
C LYS A 258 -47.10 -8.28 -42.08
N ALA A 259 -47.33 -7.09 -41.53
CA ALA A 259 -48.23 -6.10 -42.12
C ALA A 259 -47.67 -5.54 -43.44
N LEU A 260 -46.37 -5.23 -43.49
CA LEU A 260 -45.68 -4.77 -44.71
C LEU A 260 -45.66 -5.86 -45.80
N GLN A 261 -45.44 -7.12 -45.43
CA GLN A 261 -45.52 -8.25 -46.36
C GLN A 261 -46.92 -8.40 -46.97
N LYS A 262 -47.98 -8.29 -46.15
CA LYS A 262 -49.37 -8.29 -46.64
C LYS A 262 -49.65 -7.11 -47.57
N ALA A 263 -49.19 -5.90 -47.23
CA ALA A 263 -49.34 -4.74 -48.10
C ALA A 263 -48.63 -4.94 -49.45
N SER A 264 -47.43 -5.54 -49.46
CA SER A 264 -46.69 -5.89 -50.68
C SER A 264 -47.45 -6.93 -51.54
N GLN A 265 -48.11 -7.90 -50.91
CA GLN A 265 -48.97 -8.87 -51.60
C GLN A 265 -50.14 -8.15 -52.30
N THR A 266 -50.87 -7.29 -51.58
CA THR A 266 -52.00 -6.52 -52.13
C THR A 266 -51.57 -5.57 -53.26
N ILE A 267 -50.39 -4.95 -53.19
CA ILE A 267 -49.84 -4.14 -54.29
C ILE A 267 -49.57 -5.01 -55.53
N SER A 268 -49.12 -6.25 -55.34
CA SER A 268 -48.87 -7.19 -56.44
C SER A 268 -50.18 -7.62 -57.11
N GLU A 269 -51.20 -7.94 -56.32
CA GLU A 269 -52.56 -8.24 -56.79
C GLU A 269 -53.15 -7.08 -57.60
N ILE A 270 -53.04 -5.83 -57.11
CA ILE A 270 -53.50 -4.63 -57.85
C ILE A 270 -52.75 -4.51 -59.19
N ARG A 271 -51.44 -4.76 -59.22
CA ARG A 271 -50.64 -4.70 -60.46
C ARG A 271 -51.12 -5.71 -61.50
N GLU A 272 -51.53 -6.91 -61.08
CA GLU A 272 -52.10 -7.93 -61.96
C GLU A 272 -53.50 -7.54 -62.47
N THR A 273 -54.32 -6.86 -61.65
CA THR A 273 -55.64 -6.34 -62.11
C THR A 273 -55.54 -5.17 -63.09
N GLN A 274 -54.42 -4.43 -63.12
CA GLN A 274 -54.17 -3.34 -64.08
C GLN A 274 -53.64 -3.83 -65.45
N LEU A 275 -53.45 -5.14 -65.63
CA LEU A 275 -52.95 -5.78 -66.85
C LEU A 275 -54.08 -6.36 -67.73
N TRP A 276 -55.35 -6.12 -67.39
CA TRP A 276 -56.56 -6.56 -68.10
C TRP A 276 -57.42 -5.37 -68.54
#